data_AF-A0A562IJJ1-F1
#
_entry.id   AF-A0A562IJJ1-F1
#
_cell.length_a   1.000
_cell.length_b   1.000
_cell.length_c   1.000
_cell.angle_alpha   90.00
_cell.angle_beta   90.00
_cell.angle_gamma   90.00
#
_symmetry.space_group_name_H-M   'P 1'
#
loop_
_entity.id
_entity.type
_entity.pdbx_description
1 polymer ?
#
loop_
_entity_poly.entity_id
_entity_poly.type
_entity_poly.pdbx_seq_one_letter_code
_entity_poly.pdbx_strand_id
1 'polypeptide(L)'
;MDVERVAPGSAALQLADGVRLLRPDEQVFTAMLDGWRNQQLARNLSFGTVESRQRAVRAFAEHAQALPWRWTPQLVDEWCTDLRAVCARR
;
A
#
# COMPACT_ATOMS: atom_id res chain seq x y z
N MET A 1 -2.96 18.43 -29.34
CA MET A 1 -2.55 17.11 -28.82
C MET A 1 -2.02 17.34 -27.42
N ASP A 2 -2.88 17.18 -26.43
CA ASP A 2 -2.50 17.28 -25.02
C ASP A 2 -1.63 16.07 -24.67
N VAL A 3 -0.34 16.32 -24.50
CA VAL A 3 0.58 15.32 -23.96
C VAL A 3 0.25 15.24 -22.48
N GLU A 4 -0.53 14.22 -22.10
CA GLU A 4 -0.86 13.95 -20.70
C GLU A 4 0.47 13.90 -19.91
N ARG A 5 0.71 14.93 -19.09
CA ARG A 5 1.98 15.11 -18.41
C ARG A 5 2.12 14.00 -17.38
N VAL A 6 2.86 12.97 -17.75
CA VAL A 6 3.07 11.77 -16.95
C VAL A 6 3.64 12.19 -15.59
N ALA A 7 2.90 11.92 -14.52
CA ALA A 7 3.32 12.30 -13.17
C ALA A 7 4.62 11.58 -12.79
N PRO A 8 5.53 12.22 -12.04
CA PRO A 8 6.69 11.55 -11.47
C PRO A 8 6.26 10.30 -10.70
N GLY A 9 6.87 9.15 -11.02
CA GLY A 9 6.49 7.85 -10.43
C GLY A 9 5.33 7.13 -11.13
N SER A 10 4.81 7.64 -12.25
CA SER A 10 3.83 6.92 -13.07
C SER A 10 4.43 5.64 -13.64
N ALA A 11 3.61 4.59 -13.69
CA ALA A 11 3.95 3.30 -14.30
C ALA A 11 4.47 3.43 -15.73
N ALA A 12 3.94 4.37 -16.51
CA ALA A 12 4.38 4.59 -17.89
C ALA A 12 5.85 5.04 -18.00
N LEU A 13 6.45 5.61 -16.95
CA LEU A 13 7.87 5.99 -16.92
C LEU A 13 8.81 4.82 -16.58
N GLN A 14 8.27 3.67 -16.19
CA GLN A 14 9.02 2.50 -15.72
C GLN A 14 8.86 1.28 -16.64
N LEU A 15 8.06 1.38 -17.69
CA LEU A 15 7.80 0.30 -18.64
C LEU A 15 8.49 0.59 -19.98
N ALA A 16 9.03 -0.47 -20.59
CA ALA A 16 9.42 -0.42 -21.99
C ALA A 16 8.20 -0.18 -22.89
N ASP A 17 8.42 0.46 -24.04
CA ASP A 17 7.34 0.77 -24.97
C ASP A 17 6.56 -0.48 -25.39
N GLY A 18 5.23 -0.36 -25.44
CA GLY A 18 4.31 -1.47 -25.72
C GLY A 18 4.01 -2.42 -24.55
N VAL A 19 4.69 -2.32 -23.41
CA VAL A 19 4.46 -3.22 -22.25
C VAL A 19 3.33 -2.68 -21.36
N ARG A 20 2.36 -3.54 -21.02
CA ARG A 20 1.28 -3.25 -20.06
C ARG A 20 1.57 -3.94 -18.73
N LEU A 21 1.13 -3.32 -17.63
CA LEU A 21 1.19 -3.94 -16.31
C LEU A 21 0.22 -5.13 -16.25
N LEU A 22 0.74 -6.32 -15.89
CA LEU A 22 -0.07 -7.53 -15.69
C LEU A 22 -1.01 -7.41 -14.48
N ARG A 23 -0.64 -6.58 -13.50
CA ARG A 23 -1.41 -6.30 -12.27
C ARG A 23 -1.20 -4.83 -11.85
N PRO A 24 -1.89 -3.87 -12.47
CA PRO A 24 -1.63 -2.45 -12.25
C PRO A 24 -1.88 -2.05 -10.79
N ASP A 25 -2.99 -2.50 -10.23
CA ASP A 25 -3.43 -2.22 -8.87
C ASP A 25 -2.42 -2.67 -7.80
N GLU A 26 -1.90 -3.91 -7.88
CA GLU A 26 -0.89 -4.42 -6.93
C GLU A 26 0.44 -3.66 -7.02
N GLN A 27 0.81 -3.22 -8.24
CA GLN A 27 2.03 -2.47 -8.47
C GLN A 27 1.92 -1.03 -7.98
N VAL A 28 0.76 -0.40 -8.18
CA VAL A 28 0.45 0.91 -7.60
C VAL A 28 0.52 0.82 -6.08
N PHE A 29 -0.06 -0.22 -5.47
CA PHE A 29 0.00 -0.40 -4.01
C PHE A 29 1.44 -0.54 -3.51
N THR A 30 2.28 -1.31 -4.22
CA THR A 30 3.70 -1.46 -3.89
C THR A 30 4.44 -0.12 -3.97
N ALA A 31 4.26 0.63 -5.05
CA ALA A 31 4.87 1.95 -5.24
C ALA A 31 4.40 2.97 -4.18
N MET A 32 3.11 2.93 -3.79
CA MET A 32 2.58 3.75 -2.70
C MET A 32 3.28 3.44 -1.37
N LEU A 33 3.52 2.16 -1.05
CA LEU A 33 4.22 1.77 0.18
C LEU A 33 5.68 2.21 0.18
N ASP A 34 6.35 2.22 -0.98
CA ASP A 34 7.72 2.71 -1.11
C ASP A 34 7.80 4.23 -0.95
N GLY A 35 6.88 4.96 -1.59
CA GLY A 35 6.74 6.41 -1.39
C GLY A 35 6.49 6.75 0.08
N TRP A 36 5.58 6.02 0.75
CA TRP A 36 5.28 6.23 2.16
C TRP A 36 6.45 5.87 3.07
N ARG A 37 7.21 4.80 2.78
CA ARG A 37 8.47 4.48 3.46
C ARG A 37 9.43 5.66 3.41
N ASN A 38 9.68 6.21 2.21
CA ASN A 38 10.58 7.34 2.02
C ASN A 38 10.11 8.58 2.78
N GLN A 39 8.80 8.87 2.79
CA GLN A 39 8.22 9.97 3.57
C GLN A 39 8.40 9.81 5.08
N GLN A 40 8.40 8.58 5.60
CA GLN A 40 8.64 8.32 7.02
C GLN A 40 10.13 8.41 7.38
N LEU A 41 11.01 7.88 6.53
CA LEU A 41 12.46 7.99 6.71
C LEU A 41 12.93 9.45 6.65
N ALA A 42 12.35 10.27 5.76
CA ALA A 42 12.61 11.71 5.71
C ALA A 42 12.22 12.46 6.99
N ARG A 43 11.36 11.87 7.83
CA ARG A 43 10.98 12.38 9.17
C ARG A 43 11.79 11.76 10.31
N ASN A 44 12.90 11.10 9.98
CA ASN A 44 13.82 10.46 10.92
C ASN A 44 13.15 9.37 11.81
N LEU A 45 12.08 8.73 11.31
CA LEU A 45 11.52 7.54 11.97
C LEU A 45 12.49 6.37 11.84
N SER A 46 12.57 5.54 12.88
CA SER A 46 13.41 4.34 12.86
C SER A 46 12.93 3.32 11.81
N PHE A 47 13.86 2.59 11.20
CA PHE A 47 13.53 1.53 10.23
C PHE A 47 12.53 0.53 10.78
N GLY A 48 12.70 0.08 12.03
CA GLY A 48 11.76 -0.86 12.67
C GLY A 48 10.34 -0.30 12.79
N THR A 49 10.18 1.01 13.03
CA THR A 49 8.86 1.65 13.04
C THR A 49 8.23 1.66 11.65
N VAL A 50 9.02 2.01 10.63
CA VAL A 50 8.57 2.05 9.23
C VAL A 50 8.15 0.65 8.75
N GLU A 51 8.96 -0.36 9.04
CA GLU A 51 8.68 -1.76 8.68
C GLU A 51 7.44 -2.31 9.38
N SER A 52 7.27 -2.01 10.68
CA SER A 52 6.08 -2.41 11.44
C SER A 52 4.81 -1.82 10.82
N ARG A 53 4.85 -0.53 10.45
CA ARG A 53 3.73 0.15 9.80
C ARG A 53 3.42 -0.39 8.40
N GLN A 54 4.44 -0.67 7.58
CA GLN A 54 4.24 -1.31 6.28
C GLN A 54 3.64 -2.72 6.43
N ARG A 55 4.10 -3.51 7.41
CA ARG A 55 3.52 -4.83 7.72
C ARG A 55 2.04 -4.74 8.08
N ALA A 56 1.66 -3.80 8.94
CA ALA A 56 0.26 -3.60 9.32
C ALA A 56 -0.62 -3.28 8.11
N VAL A 57 -0.16 -2.38 7.22
CA VAL A 57 -0.89 -2.02 6.00
C VAL A 57 -1.02 -3.20 5.03
N ARG A 58 0.05 -3.99 4.84
CA ARG A 58 -0.01 -5.19 3.98
C ARG A 58 -0.97 -6.24 4.55
N ALA A 59 -0.88 -6.49 5.86
CA ALA A 59 -1.77 -7.43 6.53
C ALA A 59 -3.24 -6.98 6.47
N PHE A 60 -3.50 -5.68 6.58
CA PHE A 60 -4.85 -5.16 6.43
C PHE A 60 -5.37 -5.29 5.00
N ALA A 61 -4.55 -4.98 3.99
CA ALA A 61 -4.93 -5.16 2.58
C ALA A 61 -5.26 -6.63 2.26
N GLU A 62 -4.47 -7.56 2.80
CA GLU A 62 -4.71 -8.99 2.69
C GLU A 62 -5.99 -9.42 3.41
N HIS A 63 -6.21 -8.98 4.66
CA HIS A 63 -7.44 -9.28 5.40
C HIS A 63 -8.69 -8.73 4.70
N ALA A 64 -8.64 -7.47 4.25
CA ALA A 64 -9.76 -6.81 3.58
C ALA A 64 -10.02 -7.34 2.15
N GLN A 65 -9.11 -8.16 1.59
CA GLN A 65 -9.13 -8.57 0.18
C GLN A 65 -9.35 -7.37 -0.77
N ALA A 66 -8.79 -6.22 -0.38
CA ALA A 66 -9.06 -4.94 -1.01
C ALA A 66 -7.85 -4.01 -0.86
N LEU A 67 -7.61 -3.22 -1.89
CA LEU A 67 -6.55 -2.23 -1.90
C LEU A 67 -7.02 -0.89 -1.33
N PRO A 68 -6.11 0.03 -0.96
CA PRO A 68 -6.43 1.20 -0.13
C PRO A 68 -7.58 2.08 -0.62
N TRP A 69 -7.76 2.22 -1.92
CA TRP A 69 -8.84 3.02 -2.52
C TRP A 69 -10.23 2.38 -2.45
N ARG A 70 -10.33 1.13 -1.99
CA ARG A 70 -11.61 0.44 -1.74
C ARG A 70 -11.90 0.23 -0.26
N TRP A 71 -11.01 0.66 0.63
CA TRP A 71 -11.20 0.49 2.06
C TRP A 71 -12.39 1.30 2.56
N THR A 72 -13.07 0.74 3.55
CA THR A 72 -14.19 1.34 4.26
C THR A 72 -13.95 1.23 5.77
N PRO A 73 -14.59 2.07 6.60
CA PRO A 73 -14.50 1.95 8.05
C PRO A 73 -14.89 0.55 8.56
N GLN A 74 -15.94 -0.04 7.97
CA GLN A 74 -16.42 -1.39 8.29
C GLN A 74 -15.30 -2.44 8.18
N LEU A 75 -14.49 -2.41 7.12
CA LEU A 75 -13.39 -3.36 6.93
C LEU A 75 -12.35 -3.25 8.06
N VAL A 76 -12.10 -2.04 8.57
CA VAL A 76 -11.17 -1.82 9.69
C VAL A 76 -11.76 -2.36 11.00
N ASP A 77 -13.05 -2.16 11.24
CA ASP A 77 -13.74 -2.62 12.44
C ASP A 77 -13.75 -4.15 12.53
N GLU A 78 -14.00 -4.83 11.41
CA GLU A 78 -13.91 -6.29 11.27
C GLU A 78 -12.48 -6.78 11.60
N TRP A 79 -11.47 -6.18 10.98
CA TRP A 79 -10.07 -6.54 11.23
C TRP A 79 -9.66 -6.37 12.70
N CYS A 80 -10.07 -5.28 13.34
CA CYS A 80 -9.77 -5.02 14.76
C CYS A 80 -10.45 -6.04 15.67
N THR A 81 -11.68 -6.44 15.34
CA THR A 81 -12.43 -7.47 16.07
C THR A 81 -11.70 -8.81 16.00
N ASP A 82 -11.24 -9.21 14.81
CA ASP A 82 -10.51 -10.46 14.61
C ASP A 82 -9.15 -10.48 15.32
N LEU A 83 -8.38 -9.39 15.26
CA LEU A 83 -7.11 -9.28 15.98
C LEU A 83 -7.29 -9.45 17.49
N ARG A 84 -8.36 -8.89 18.07
CA ARG A 84 -8.69 -9.09 19.49
C ARG A 84 -9.01 -10.54 19.80
N ALA A 85 -9.79 -11.21 18.94
CA ALA A 85 -10.12 -12.62 19.12
C ALA A 85 -8.89 -13.53 19.06
N VAL A 86 -7.89 -13.21 18.22
CA VAL A 86 -6.61 -13.93 18.16
C VAL A 86 -5.75 -13.65 19.39
N CYS A 87 -5.62 -12.40 19.81
CA CYS A 87 -4.85 -12.03 21.00
C CYS A 87 -5.43 -12.62 22.29
N ALA A 88 -6.76 -12.72 22.41
CA ALA A 88 -7.41 -13.35 23.57
C ALA A 88 -7.22 -14.88 23.64
N ARG A 89 -6.72 -15.51 22.57
CA ARG A 89 -6.41 -16.95 22.49
C ARG A 89 -4.93 -17.28 22.72
N ARG A 90 -4.11 -16.28 23.08
CA ARG A 90 -2.69 -16.44 23.46
C ARG A 90 -2.51 -16.06 24.93
#